data_AF-A0A661SEE9-F1
#
_entry.id   AF-A0A661SEE9-F1
#
_cell.length_a   1.000
_cell.length_b   1.000
_cell.length_c   1.000
_cell.angle_alpha   90.00
_cell.angle_beta   90.00
_cell.angle_gamma   90.00
#
_symmetry.space_group_name_H-M   'P 1'
#
loop_
_entity.id
_entity.type
_entity.pdbx_description
1 polymer ?
#
loop_
_entity_poly.entity_id
_entity_poly.type
_entity_poly.pdbx_seq_one_letter_code
_entity_poly.pdbx_strand_id
1 'polypeptide(L)'
;MEATQIIFEIPRGILQTLNQTQKEFIYQMRLFTALQLFKNHKLSFGQAAELAGMSRQDLLAELDNHDIDLIAYDASELEGELERFDS
;
A
#
# COMPACT_ATOMS: atom_id res chain seq x y z
N MET A 1 17.51 2.62 5.16
CA MET A 1 16.49 3.27 4.32
C MET A 1 16.38 4.71 4.73
N GLU A 2 16.41 5.63 3.77
CA GLU A 2 16.13 7.05 4.01
C GLU A 2 14.62 7.27 3.99
N ALA A 3 14.10 8.07 4.92
CA ALA A 3 12.67 8.35 5.02
C ALA A 3 12.38 9.78 4.55
N THR A 4 11.36 9.94 3.71
CA THR A 4 10.87 11.25 3.26
C THR A 4 9.49 11.51 3.87
N GLN A 5 9.27 12.72 4.40
CA GLN A 5 7.97 13.14 4.92
C GLN A 5 7.16 13.87 3.84
N ILE A 6 5.88 13.52 3.73
CA ILE A 6 4.91 14.17 2.85
C ILE A 6 3.89 14.88 3.74
N ILE A 7 3.74 16.20 3.59
CA ILE A 7 2.82 17.04 4.39
C ILE A 7 1.91 17.80 3.43
N PHE A 8 0.60 17.75 3.68
CA PHE A 8 -0.41 18.52 2.97
C PHE A 8 -1.60 18.79 3.89
N GLU A 9 -2.40 19.78 3.55
CA GLU A 9 -3.59 20.17 4.31
C GLU A 9 -4.83 19.47 3.74
N ILE A 10 -5.76 19.11 4.62
CA ILE A 10 -7.07 18.59 4.24
C ILE A 10 -8.18 19.48 4.82
N PRO A 11 -9.32 19.60 4.13
CA PRO A 11 -10.50 20.24 4.70
C PRO A 11 -10.89 19.63 6.05
N ARG A 12 -11.11 20.48 7.06
CA ARG A 12 -11.38 20.07 8.46
C ARG A 12 -12.57 19.11 8.60
N GLY A 13 -13.55 19.22 7.71
CA GLY A 13 -14.76 18.40 7.73
C GLY A 13 -14.55 16.95 7.27
N ILE A 14 -13.44 16.61 6.61
CA ILE A 14 -13.22 15.26 6.08
C ILE A 14 -13.15 14.24 7.21
N LEU A 15 -12.30 14.47 8.20
CA LEU A 15 -12.15 13.55 9.34
C LEU A 15 -13.46 13.37 10.12
N GLN A 16 -14.25 14.43 10.23
CA GLN A 16 -15.56 14.40 10.89
C GLN A 16 -16.57 13.58 10.08
N THR A 17 -16.60 13.78 8.76
CA THR A 17 -17.49 13.06 7.83
C THR A 17 -17.17 11.57 7.82
N LEU A 18 -15.88 11.23 7.86
CA LEU A 18 -15.41 9.85 7.88
C LEU A 18 -15.49 9.20 9.28
N ASN A 19 -15.80 9.99 10.32
CA ASN A 19 -15.75 9.56 11.72
C ASN A 19 -14.40 8.90 12.08
N GLN A 20 -13.31 9.55 11.69
CA GLN A 20 -11.95 9.04 11.83
C GLN A 20 -11.04 10.03 12.53
N THR A 21 -10.09 9.51 13.28
CA THR A 21 -8.93 10.25 13.75
C THR A 21 -7.95 10.51 12.60
N GLN A 22 -7.08 11.50 12.77
CA GLN A 22 -6.01 11.77 11.81
C GLN A 22 -5.10 10.55 11.61
N LYS A 23 -4.85 9.76 12.66
CA LYS A 23 -4.00 8.56 12.60
C LYS A 23 -4.61 7.48 11.72
N GLU A 24 -5.91 7.22 11.87
CA GLU A 24 -6.65 6.25 11.05
C GLU A 24 -6.69 6.69 9.59
N PHE A 25 -6.92 7.98 9.33
CA PHE A 25 -6.95 8.50 7.98
C PHE A 25 -5.57 8.41 7.30
N ILE A 26 -4.48 8.73 8.02
CA ILE A 26 -3.11 8.56 7.51
C ILE A 26 -2.82 7.09 7.19
N TYR A 27 -3.22 6.15 8.08
CA TYR A 27 -3.08 4.72 7.82
C TYR A 27 -3.80 4.31 6.53
N GLN A 28 -5.06 4.69 6.38
CA GLN A 28 -5.84 4.40 5.18
C GLN A 28 -5.24 5.02 3.92
N MET A 29 -4.77 6.26 3.99
CA MET A 29 -4.10 6.91 2.85
C MET A 29 -2.86 6.15 2.41
N ARG A 30 -2.02 5.71 3.35
CA ARG A 30 -0.83 4.91 3.03
C ARG A 30 -1.21 3.60 2.36
N LEU A 31 -2.17 2.88 2.94
CA LEU A 31 -2.66 1.62 2.40
C LEU A 31 -3.25 1.81 0.99
N PHE A 32 -4.21 2.71 0.81
CA PHE A 32 -4.84 2.93 -0.49
C PHE A 32 -3.86 3.41 -1.56
N THR A 33 -2.89 4.26 -1.19
CA THR A 33 -1.85 4.70 -2.11
C THR A 33 -0.96 3.52 -2.52
N ALA A 34 -0.52 2.70 -1.57
CA ALA A 34 0.27 1.50 -1.85
C ALA A 34 -0.48 0.52 -2.76
N LEU A 35 -1.73 0.21 -2.44
CA LEU A 35 -2.59 -0.67 -3.24
C LEU A 35 -2.80 -0.15 -4.66
N GLN A 36 -3.10 1.15 -4.81
CA GLN A 36 -3.31 1.75 -6.14
C GLN A 36 -2.03 1.79 -6.97
N LEU A 37 -0.89 2.14 -6.37
CA LEU A 37 0.37 2.19 -7.11
C LEU A 37 0.86 0.79 -7.49
N PHE A 38 0.65 -0.19 -6.62
CA PHE A 38 0.92 -1.59 -6.91
C PHE A 38 0.03 -2.11 -8.06
N LYS A 39 -1.29 -1.89 -7.98
CA LYS A 39 -2.24 -2.23 -9.05
C LYS A 39 -1.87 -1.62 -10.40
N ASN A 40 -1.27 -0.45 -10.41
CA ASN A 40 -0.82 0.25 -11.61
C ASN A 40 0.62 -0.11 -12.05
N HIS A 41 1.21 -1.16 -11.49
CA HIS A 41 2.59 -1.62 -11.71
C HIS A 41 3.63 -0.49 -11.54
N LYS A 42 3.39 0.44 -10.59
CA LYS A 42 4.30 1.55 -10.27
C LYS A 42 5.21 1.27 -9.10
N LEU A 43 4.79 0.39 -8.20
CA LEU A 43 5.58 -0.11 -7.07
C LEU A 43 5.62 -1.63 -7.15
N SER A 44 6.76 -2.20 -6.75
CA SER A 44 6.83 -3.63 -6.44
C SER A 44 5.98 -3.98 -5.22
N PHE A 45 5.73 -5.27 -5.01
CA PHE A 45 4.99 -5.72 -3.82
C PHE A 45 5.74 -5.34 -2.53
N GLY A 46 7.08 -5.42 -2.54
CA GLY A 46 7.92 -4.98 -1.43
C GLY A 46 7.82 -3.49 -1.15
N GLN A 47 7.91 -2.65 -2.19
CA GLN A 47 7.78 -1.20 -2.07
C GLN A 47 6.39 -0.77 -1.60
N ALA A 48 5.34 -1.46 -2.06
CA ALA A 48 3.98 -1.24 -1.60
C ALA A 48 3.83 -1.56 -0.10
N ALA A 49 4.41 -2.67 0.37
CA ALA A 49 4.37 -3.03 1.79
C ALA A 49 5.11 -2.00 2.66
N GLU A 50 6.26 -1.52 2.21
CA GLU A 50 7.01 -0.45 2.86
C GLU A 50 6.20 0.86 2.94
N LEU A 51 5.58 1.28 1.84
CA LEU A 51 4.73 2.48 1.80
C LEU A 51 3.53 2.35 2.75
N ALA A 52 2.85 1.20 2.71
CA ALA A 52 1.74 0.87 3.61
C ALA A 52 2.18 0.80 5.08
N GLY A 53 3.46 0.53 5.35
CA GLY A 53 4.02 0.44 6.69
C GLY A 53 3.65 -0.84 7.42
N MET A 54 3.50 -1.93 6.67
CA MET A 54 3.08 -3.23 7.17
C MET A 54 3.94 -4.33 6.54
N SER A 55 3.82 -5.55 7.05
CA SER A 55 4.55 -6.67 6.47
C SER A 55 3.98 -7.04 5.08
N ARG A 56 4.76 -7.78 4.29
CA ARG A 56 4.28 -8.35 3.02
C ARG A 56 3.06 -9.25 3.23
N GLN A 57 2.98 -9.96 4.36
CA GLN A 57 1.85 -10.82 4.71
C GLN A 57 0.60 -10.01 5.01
N ASP A 58 0.74 -8.92 5.77
CA ASP A 58 -0.38 -8.03 6.09
C ASP A 58 -0.91 -7.35 4.82
N LEU A 59 -0.03 -6.90 3.92
CA LEU A 59 -0.45 -6.31 2.65
C LEU A 59 -1.21 -7.30 1.77
N LEU A 60 -0.79 -8.58 1.76
CA LEU A 60 -1.50 -9.63 1.04
C LEU A 60 -2.92 -9.83 1.58
N ALA A 61 -3.09 -9.81 2.91
CA ALA A 61 -4.40 -9.91 3.54
C ALA A 61 -5.29 -8.69 3.22
N GLU A 62 -4.72 -7.49 3.18
CA GLU A 62 -5.47 -6.28 2.82
C GLU A 62 -5.90 -6.24 1.35
N LEU A 63 -5.10 -6.81 0.43
CA LEU A 63 -5.49 -6.96 -0.98
C LEU A 63 -6.74 -7.84 -1.14
N ASP A 64 -6.81 -8.95 -0.39
CA ASP A 64 -7.95 -9.87 -0.37
C ASP A 64 -9.21 -9.19 0.21
N ASN A 65 -9.05 -8.41 1.29
CA ASN A 65 -10.14 -7.68 1.94
C ASN A 65 -10.72 -6.53 1.10
N HIS A 66 -9.91 -5.93 0.22
CA HIS A 66 -10.31 -4.75 -0.57
C HIS A 66 -10.82 -5.09 -1.98
N ASP A 67 -11.07 -6.37 -2.29
CA ASP A 67 -11.65 -6.84 -3.56
C ASP A 67 -10.88 -6.28 -4.77
N ILE A 68 -9.56 -6.10 -4.60
CA ILE A 68 -8.67 -5.74 -5.69
C ILE A 68 -8.37 -7.04 -6.39
N ASP A 69 -9.10 -7.31 -7.48
CA ASP A 69 -8.90 -8.48 -8.34
C ASP A 69 -7.39 -8.67 -8.60
N LEU A 70 -6.82 -9.64 -7.89
CA LEU A 70 -5.44 -10.11 -8.02
C LEU A 70 -5.23 -10.83 -9.36
N ILE A 71 -6.20 -10.80 -10.28
CA ILE A 71 -6.20 -11.52 -11.56
C ILE A 71 -5.17 -10.95 -12.56
N ALA A 72 -4.47 -9.87 -12.21
CA ALA A 72 -3.25 -9.43 -12.90
C ALA A 72 -1.95 -9.85 -12.19
N TYR A 73 -1.99 -10.78 -11.23
CA TYR A 73 -0.81 -11.49 -10.76
C TYR A 73 -0.43 -12.53 -11.82
N ASP A 74 0.49 -12.16 -12.71
CA ASP A 74 1.35 -13.18 -13.25
C ASP A 74 2.28 -13.61 -12.11
N ALA A 75 2.01 -14.79 -11.53
CA ALA A 75 2.81 -15.35 -10.44
C ALA A 75 4.31 -15.37 -10.75
N SER A 76 4.67 -15.35 -12.04
CA SER A 76 6.05 -15.27 -12.52
C SER A 76 6.74 -13.92 -12.28
N GLU A 77 6.02 -12.80 -12.12
CA GLU A 77 6.60 -11.50 -11.74
C GLU A 77 6.97 -11.45 -10.26
N LEU A 78 6.15 -12.04 -9.39
CA LEU A 78 6.40 -12.12 -7.95
C LEU A 78 7.58 -13.06 -7.63
N GLU A 79 7.68 -14.18 -8.36
CA GLU A 79 8.78 -15.14 -8.26
C GLU A 79 10.11 -14.54 -8.77
N GLY A 80 10.06 -13.77 -9.88
CA GLY A 80 11.23 -13.03 -10.39
C GLY A 80 11.69 -11.88 -9.50
N GLU A 81 10.82 -11.29 -8.68
CA GLU A 81 11.22 -10.33 -7.64
C GLU A 81 11.84 -11.02 -6.42
N LEU A 82 11.37 -12.21 -6.03
CA LEU A 82 11.96 -12.96 -4.92
C LEU A 82 13.36 -13.50 -5.26
N GLU A 83 13.58 -13.98 -6.49
CA GLU A 83 14.90 -14.47 -6.94
C GLU A 83 15.97 -13.37 -7.05
N ARG A 84 15.58 -12.12 -7.33
CA ARG A 84 16.54 -11.00 -7.44
C ARG A 84 17.06 -10.46 -6.11
N PHE A 85 16.45 -10.83 -4.98
CA PHE A 85 16.89 -10.41 -3.64
C PHE A 85 17.70 -11.47 -2.88
N ASP A 86 17.78 -12.71 -3.40
CA ASP A 86 18.63 -13.80 -2.85
C ASP A 86 19.98 -13.95 -3.59
N SER A 87 20.36 -13.02 -4.49
CA SER A 87 21.64 -12.99 -5.21
C SER A 87 22.59 -11.90 -4.74
#